data_AF-A0A4Q9H363-F1
#
_entry.id   AF-A0A4Q9H363-F1
#
_cell.length_a   1.000
_cell.length_b   1.000
_cell.length_c   1.000
_cell.angle_alpha   90.00
_cell.angle_beta   90.00
_cell.angle_gamma   90.00
#
_symmetry.space_group_name_H-M   'P 1'
#
loop_
_entity.id
_entity.type
_entity.pdbx_description
1 polymer ?
#
loop_
_entity_poly.entity_id
_entity_poly.type
_entity_poly.pdbx_seq_one_letter_code
_entity_poly.pdbx_strand_id
1 'polypeptide(L)'
;MHTRVSIAATTPATTPAATTATNTGAKGRRQFLVNTSAAGLALATGAAWWPSAARASSAMSLPPLPFAEQALDPVISAQTLSFHYGKHHKGYFDNLVKLIQDTPQAEQSLESLITSSAGQPAKTALFNNAGQVWNHTFYWQGLRAKGGGVPPAALKQKIEQSFGSVDALRQELAKAAAAQFGSGWVWLVLQDGQLRVTRTGGGDSPLTVGARPLLALDVWEHAYYLDYQNRRVDHIHAVTDKLVNWGFVQDNLG
;
A
#
# COMPACT_ATOMS: atom_id res chain seq x y z
N MET A 1 -10.55 55.24 -12.58
CA MET A 1 -9.40 55.43 -11.67
C MET A 1 -8.29 54.49 -12.11
N HIS A 2 -7.25 55.06 -12.70
CA HIS A 2 -5.99 54.40 -13.04
C HIS A 2 -5.27 53.94 -11.78
N THR A 3 -4.48 52.86 -11.86
CA THR A 3 -3.02 52.93 -11.67
C THR A 3 -2.35 51.65 -12.18
N ARG A 4 -1.32 51.88 -13.00
CA ARG A 4 -0.41 50.94 -13.65
C ARG A 4 0.74 50.53 -12.72
N VAL A 5 1.16 49.27 -12.82
CA VAL A 5 2.51 48.76 -13.18
C VAL A 5 3.77 49.41 -12.56
N SER A 6 4.67 48.57 -12.00
CA SER A 6 6.11 48.45 -12.37
C SER A 6 6.79 47.36 -11.53
N ILE A 7 7.31 46.27 -12.11
CA ILE A 7 8.59 46.06 -12.83
C ILE A 7 9.80 46.00 -11.87
N ALA A 8 10.45 44.83 -11.91
CA ALA A 8 11.70 44.47 -11.24
C ALA A 8 12.90 45.24 -11.78
N ALA A 9 13.93 45.41 -10.93
CA ALA A 9 15.27 45.80 -11.37
C ALA A 9 16.35 44.95 -10.67
N THR A 10 17.29 44.60 -11.52
CA THR A 10 18.49 43.78 -11.44
C THR A 10 19.54 44.25 -10.43
N THR A 11 20.38 43.29 -10.03
CA THR A 11 21.66 43.42 -9.32
C THR A 11 22.67 44.34 -10.04
N PRO A 12 23.75 44.73 -9.34
CA PRO A 12 25.04 44.19 -9.77
C PRO A 12 25.91 43.68 -8.61
N ALA A 13 26.81 42.77 -9.00
CA ALA A 13 27.86 42.19 -8.20
C ALA A 13 29.05 43.14 -8.02
N THR A 14 29.75 42.99 -6.89
CA THR A 14 31.15 43.42 -6.74
C THR A 14 31.92 42.26 -6.09
N THR A 15 32.99 41.83 -6.76
CA THR A 15 33.96 40.82 -6.33
C THR A 15 35.30 41.53 -6.01
N PRO A 16 36.38 40.83 -5.60
CA PRO A 16 36.82 40.69 -4.21
C PRO A 16 38.17 41.38 -3.93
N ALA A 17 38.57 41.43 -2.65
CA ALA A 17 39.95 41.69 -2.25
C ALA A 17 40.59 40.39 -1.74
N ALA A 18 41.76 40.08 -2.28
CA ALA A 18 42.62 38.96 -1.90
C ALA A 18 43.83 39.46 -1.12
N THR A 19 44.27 38.75 -0.07
CA THR A 19 45.69 38.76 0.38
C THR A 19 46.05 37.49 1.17
N THR A 20 46.87 36.65 0.53
CA THR A 20 47.97 35.74 0.98
C THR A 20 48.11 35.29 2.44
N ALA A 21 48.17 33.96 2.66
CA ALA A 21 49.36 33.11 3.00
C ALA A 21 49.55 32.94 4.54
N THR A 22 49.87 31.79 5.15
CA THR A 22 50.87 30.71 4.91
C THR A 22 50.46 29.44 5.69
N ASN A 23 50.47 28.24 5.09
CA ASN A 23 51.47 27.15 5.19
C ASN A 23 51.67 26.46 6.57
N THR A 24 51.44 25.14 6.64
CA THR A 24 52.38 24.04 7.03
C THR A 24 51.76 22.88 7.84
N GLY A 25 52.21 21.65 7.56
CA GLY A 25 52.33 20.53 8.53
C GLY A 25 51.23 19.45 8.46
N ALA A 26 51.32 18.39 7.66
CA ALA A 26 52.16 17.18 7.77
C ALA A 26 51.53 16.01 8.57
N LYS A 27 51.56 14.84 7.93
CA LYS A 27 51.05 13.51 8.34
C LYS A 27 51.84 12.92 9.51
N GLY A 28 51.19 12.09 10.33
CA GLY A 28 51.85 11.25 11.33
C GLY A 28 51.15 9.91 11.56
N ARG A 29 51.75 8.83 11.03
CA ARG A 29 51.52 7.43 11.42
C ARG A 29 52.11 7.19 12.81
N ARG A 30 51.44 6.39 13.66
CA ARG A 30 52.09 5.44 14.59
C ARG A 30 51.09 4.41 15.11
N GLN A 31 51.32 3.16 14.71
CA GLN A 31 50.84 1.95 15.37
C GLN A 31 51.53 1.82 16.74
N PHE A 32 50.83 1.29 17.73
CA PHE A 32 51.45 0.67 18.89
C PHE A 32 50.65 -0.58 19.29
N LEU A 33 51.34 -1.71 19.27
CA LEU A 33 50.91 -3.03 19.75
C LEU A 33 51.66 -3.28 21.06
N VAL A 34 50.95 -3.61 22.14
CA VAL A 34 51.49 -4.35 23.28
C VAL A 34 50.42 -5.32 23.78
N ASN A 35 50.74 -6.62 23.73
CA ASN A 35 50.07 -7.70 24.44
C ASN A 35 50.64 -7.79 25.86
N THR A 36 49.80 -7.99 26.88
CA THR A 36 50.01 -9.00 27.93
C THR A 36 48.72 -9.24 28.73
N SER A 37 48.60 -10.48 29.17
CA SER A 37 47.42 -11.20 29.64
C SER A 37 47.23 -11.19 31.18
N ALA A 38 45.99 -11.23 31.64
CA ALA A 38 45.62 -11.86 32.91
C ALA A 38 44.18 -12.40 32.83
N ALA A 39 44.06 -13.72 33.05
CA ALA A 39 42.82 -14.47 33.09
C ALA A 39 42.07 -14.22 34.41
N GLY A 40 40.77 -13.96 34.32
CA GLY A 40 39.84 -13.94 35.44
C GLY A 40 38.57 -14.71 35.05
N LEU A 41 38.41 -15.89 35.62
CA LEU A 41 37.27 -16.80 35.41
C LEU A 41 36.09 -16.31 36.27
N ALA A 42 35.01 -15.83 35.64
CA ALA A 42 33.72 -15.62 36.31
C ALA A 42 32.62 -16.36 35.53
N LEU A 43 32.02 -17.37 36.19
CA LEU A 43 30.93 -18.20 35.70
C LEU A 43 29.57 -17.60 36.12
N ALA A 44 28.64 -17.59 35.15
CA ALA A 44 27.17 -17.45 35.25
C ALA A 44 26.63 -16.09 35.76
N THR A 45 25.82 -15.35 35.00
CA THR A 45 24.47 -15.70 34.54
C THR A 45 24.05 -14.77 33.38
N GLY A 46 23.13 -15.24 32.54
CA GLY A 46 22.86 -14.69 31.21
C GLY A 46 22.41 -13.23 31.15
N ALA A 47 23.01 -12.51 30.19
CA ALA A 47 22.36 -11.49 29.38
C ALA A 47 23.23 -11.33 28.13
N ALA A 48 22.67 -11.57 26.94
CA ALA A 48 23.38 -11.29 25.71
C ALA A 48 23.43 -9.76 25.53
N TRP A 49 24.60 -9.17 25.72
CA TRP A 49 24.88 -7.78 25.38
C TRP A 49 25.02 -7.69 23.86
N TRP A 50 23.89 -7.61 23.16
CA TRP A 50 23.88 -7.09 21.80
C TRP A 50 23.74 -5.56 21.91
N PRO A 51 24.61 -4.76 21.28
CA PRO A 51 24.32 -3.33 21.17
C PRO A 51 23.02 -3.22 20.37
N SER A 52 21.94 -2.79 21.03
CA SER A 52 20.76 -2.30 20.34
C SER A 52 21.22 -1.14 19.48
N ALA A 53 21.59 -1.45 18.23
CA ALA A 53 21.43 -0.51 17.16
C ALA A 53 19.96 -0.10 17.25
N ALA A 54 19.72 1.15 17.66
CA ALA A 54 18.41 1.75 17.53
C ALA A 54 17.95 1.42 16.11
N ARG A 55 16.99 0.50 15.99
CA ARG A 55 16.29 0.29 14.73
C ARG A 55 15.69 1.64 14.44
N ALA A 56 16.25 2.34 13.45
CA ALA A 56 15.59 3.47 12.87
C ALA A 56 14.19 2.97 12.48
N SER A 57 13.16 3.56 13.08
CA SER A 57 11.77 3.29 12.75
C SER A 57 11.66 3.30 11.22
N SER A 58 11.30 2.17 10.62
CA SER A 58 10.98 2.16 9.20
C SER A 58 9.68 2.93 9.07
N ALA A 59 9.77 4.23 8.83
CA ALA A 59 8.62 5.09 8.64
C ALA A 59 7.71 4.43 7.59
N MET A 60 6.52 4.00 8.01
CA MET A 60 5.50 3.49 7.11
C MET A 60 5.31 4.53 6.00
N SER A 61 5.29 4.09 4.74
CA SER A 61 5.09 4.98 3.60
C SER A 61 3.89 4.50 2.79
N LEU A 62 3.19 5.44 2.15
CA LEU A 62 2.12 5.13 1.23
C LEU A 62 2.73 4.65 -0.09
N PRO A 63 2.48 3.39 -0.52
CA PRO A 63 3.05 2.90 -1.77
C PRO A 63 2.54 3.73 -2.96
N PRO A 64 3.42 4.11 -3.91
CA PRO A 64 2.99 4.81 -5.11
C PRO A 64 2.05 3.94 -5.95
N LEU A 65 1.20 4.57 -6.77
CA LEU A 65 0.45 3.85 -7.80
C LEU A 65 1.41 3.07 -8.72
N PRO A 66 1.07 1.82 -9.10
CA PRO A 66 1.91 1.02 -10.01
C PRO A 66 1.79 1.46 -11.48
N PHE A 67 0.99 2.49 -11.77
CA PHE A 67 0.72 3.03 -13.09
C PHE A 67 0.43 4.54 -13.04
N ALA A 68 0.47 5.20 -14.18
CA ALA A 68 0.10 6.61 -14.31
C ALA A 68 -1.40 6.85 -14.07
N GLU A 69 -1.80 8.05 -13.67
CA GLU A 69 -3.20 8.36 -13.30
C GLU A 69 -4.22 8.12 -14.42
N GLN A 70 -3.81 8.25 -15.69
CA GLN A 70 -4.66 8.01 -16.87
C GLN A 70 -4.58 6.58 -17.40
N ALA A 71 -3.84 5.68 -16.75
CA ALA A 71 -3.55 4.34 -17.28
C ALA A 71 -4.78 3.41 -17.32
N LEU A 72 -5.81 3.72 -16.53
CA LEU A 72 -7.03 2.91 -16.42
C LEU A 72 -8.21 3.50 -17.21
N ASP A 73 -8.00 4.63 -17.91
CA ASP A 73 -9.00 5.22 -18.79
C ASP A 73 -9.39 4.25 -19.93
N PRO A 74 -10.67 4.24 -20.35
CA PRO A 74 -11.80 5.02 -19.84
C PRO A 74 -12.61 4.29 -18.75
N VAL A 75 -12.08 3.23 -18.15
CA VAL A 75 -12.82 2.38 -17.19
C VAL A 75 -12.77 2.95 -15.78
N ILE A 76 -11.63 3.48 -15.36
CA ILE A 76 -11.50 4.28 -14.15
C ILE A 76 -10.81 5.55 -14.57
N SER A 77 -11.50 6.69 -14.42
CA SER A 77 -10.96 7.94 -14.93
C SER A 77 -9.76 8.44 -14.14
N ALA A 78 -8.90 9.23 -14.78
CA ALA A 78 -7.84 9.96 -14.07
C ALA A 78 -8.40 10.83 -12.93
N GLN A 79 -9.62 11.37 -13.10
CA GLN A 79 -10.31 12.10 -12.04
C GLN A 79 -10.62 11.18 -10.86
N THR A 80 -11.22 10.00 -11.11
CA THR A 80 -11.45 8.99 -10.06
C THR A 80 -10.15 8.61 -9.37
N LEU A 81 -9.07 8.32 -10.10
CA LEU A 81 -7.78 7.96 -9.50
C LEU A 81 -7.20 9.09 -8.63
N SER A 82 -7.28 10.34 -9.07
CA SER A 82 -6.81 11.50 -8.31
C SER A 82 -7.52 11.65 -6.96
N PHE A 83 -8.84 11.39 -6.91
CA PHE A 83 -9.59 11.39 -5.65
C PHE A 83 -9.36 10.10 -4.84
N HIS A 84 -9.48 8.93 -5.47
CA HIS A 84 -9.47 7.64 -4.80
C HIS A 84 -8.09 7.31 -4.20
N TYR A 85 -7.01 7.49 -4.97
CA TYR A 85 -5.65 7.35 -4.44
C TYR A 85 -5.21 8.62 -3.70
N GLY A 86 -5.27 9.78 -4.37
CA GLY A 86 -4.69 11.03 -3.88
C GLY A 86 -5.41 11.66 -2.68
N LYS A 87 -6.68 11.31 -2.43
CA LYS A 87 -7.46 11.80 -1.27
C LYS A 87 -7.90 10.69 -0.34
N HIS A 88 -8.62 9.66 -0.80
CA HIS A 88 -9.14 8.61 0.07
C HIS A 88 -8.02 7.74 0.64
N HIS A 89 -7.23 7.07 -0.22
CA HIS A 89 -6.13 6.21 0.23
C HIS A 89 -5.11 6.99 1.06
N LYS A 90 -4.71 8.18 0.60
CA LYS A 90 -3.84 9.08 1.36
C LYS A 90 -4.44 9.47 2.71
N GLY A 91 -5.73 9.79 2.78
CA GLY A 91 -6.42 10.16 4.02
C GLY A 91 -6.41 9.03 5.05
N TYR A 92 -6.65 7.78 4.62
CA TYR A 92 -6.54 6.61 5.50
C TYR A 92 -5.12 6.43 6.04
N PHE A 93 -4.12 6.61 5.17
CA PHE A 93 -2.71 6.54 5.56
C PHE A 93 -2.33 7.63 6.56
N ASP A 94 -2.68 8.89 6.29
CA ASP A 94 -2.39 10.01 7.20
C ASP A 94 -3.05 9.80 8.58
N ASN A 95 -4.27 9.24 8.61
CA ASN A 95 -4.96 8.92 9.85
C ASN A 95 -4.33 7.72 10.58
N LEU A 96 -3.94 6.68 9.84
CA LEU A 96 -3.23 5.53 10.41
C LEU A 96 -1.93 5.97 11.09
N VAL A 97 -1.12 6.78 10.40
CA VAL A 97 0.14 7.32 10.95
C VAL A 97 -0.13 8.05 12.27
N LYS A 98 -1.14 8.93 12.34
CA LYS A 98 -1.52 9.62 13.58
C LYS A 98 -1.93 8.66 14.71
N LEU A 99 -2.61 7.56 14.38
CA LEU A 99 -3.10 6.59 15.37
C LEU A 99 -1.98 5.73 15.97
N ILE A 100 -0.90 5.49 15.23
CA ILE A 100 0.20 4.62 15.65
C ILE A 100 1.47 5.39 16.04
N GLN A 101 1.51 6.69 15.77
CA GLN A 101 2.65 7.55 16.10
C GLN A 101 3.03 7.42 17.58
N ASP A 102 4.32 7.25 17.85
CA ASP A 102 4.87 7.12 19.21
C ASP A 102 4.29 5.93 20.00
N THR A 103 3.78 4.91 19.31
CA THR A 103 3.31 3.64 19.89
C THR A 103 4.10 2.44 19.33
N PRO A 104 4.15 1.30 20.04
CA PRO A 104 4.75 0.06 19.51
C PRO A 104 4.12 -0.43 18.20
N GLN A 105 2.90 0.00 17.88
CA GLN A 105 2.18 -0.35 16.65
C GLN A 105 2.85 0.25 15.40
N ALA A 106 3.64 1.32 15.53
CA ALA A 106 4.39 1.91 14.42
C ALA A 106 5.37 0.94 13.74
N GLU A 107 5.84 -0.06 14.48
CA GLU A 107 6.80 -1.06 14.02
C GLU A 107 6.14 -2.35 13.49
N GLN A 108 4.81 -2.41 13.46
CA GLN A 108 4.06 -3.57 12.99
C GLN A 108 3.70 -3.46 11.50
N SER A 109 3.53 -4.61 10.84
CA SER A 109 2.99 -4.64 9.48
C SER A 109 1.49 -4.28 9.46
N LEU A 110 0.98 -3.85 8.31
CA LEU A 110 -0.46 -3.57 8.14
C LEU A 110 -1.31 -4.80 8.46
N GLU A 111 -0.90 -5.99 8.05
CA GLU A 111 -1.59 -7.25 8.32
C GLU A 111 -1.66 -7.53 9.83
N SER A 112 -0.57 -7.29 10.56
CA SER A 112 -0.53 -7.41 12.03
C SER A 112 -1.49 -6.42 12.68
N LEU A 113 -1.50 -5.16 12.22
CA LEU A 113 -2.42 -4.15 12.74
C LEU A 113 -3.87 -4.52 12.49
N ILE A 114 -4.21 -5.00 11.29
CA ILE A 114 -5.57 -5.43 10.92
C ILE A 114 -6.01 -6.60 11.80
N THR A 115 -5.24 -7.68 11.83
CA THR A 115 -5.60 -8.91 12.55
C THR A 115 -5.66 -8.69 14.06
N SER A 116 -4.74 -7.90 14.64
CA SER A 116 -4.70 -7.61 16.08
C SER A 116 -5.69 -6.55 16.56
N SER A 117 -6.38 -5.85 15.65
CA SER A 117 -7.44 -4.88 15.96
C SER A 117 -8.84 -5.33 15.54
N ALA A 118 -8.95 -6.40 14.75
CA ALA A 118 -10.21 -6.98 14.31
C ALA A 118 -11.12 -7.32 15.51
N GLY A 119 -12.42 -7.02 15.35
CA GLY A 119 -13.45 -7.34 16.34
C GLY A 119 -13.36 -6.57 17.66
N GLN A 120 -12.42 -5.64 17.83
CA GLN A 120 -12.25 -4.88 19.07
C GLN A 120 -12.86 -3.47 18.94
N PRO A 121 -13.99 -3.18 19.63
CA PRO A 121 -14.64 -1.87 19.54
C PRO A 121 -13.72 -0.70 19.89
N ALA A 122 -12.83 -0.89 20.86
CA ALA A 122 -11.86 0.14 21.27
C ALA A 122 -10.78 0.44 20.21
N LYS A 123 -10.61 -0.44 19.23
CA LYS A 123 -9.60 -0.33 18.16
C LYS A 123 -10.22 -0.14 16.77
N THR A 124 -11.51 0.13 16.67
CA THR A 124 -12.22 0.29 15.38
C THR A 124 -11.58 1.33 14.47
N ALA A 125 -11.09 2.46 15.00
CA ALA A 125 -10.40 3.47 14.20
C ALA A 125 -9.08 2.95 13.60
N LEU A 126 -8.29 2.21 14.39
CA LEU A 126 -7.05 1.58 13.93
C LEU A 126 -7.36 0.52 12.87
N PHE A 127 -8.32 -0.37 13.15
CA PHE A 127 -8.76 -1.42 12.24
C PHE A 127 -9.19 -0.85 10.88
N ASN A 128 -10.08 0.14 10.89
CA ASN A 128 -10.61 0.71 9.66
C ASN A 128 -9.53 1.41 8.83
N ASN A 129 -8.64 2.20 9.44
CA ASN A 129 -7.60 2.90 8.67
C ASN A 129 -6.51 1.93 8.18
N ALA A 130 -6.05 1.00 9.02
CA ALA A 130 -5.07 -0.02 8.60
C ALA A 130 -5.63 -0.90 7.48
N GLY A 131 -6.88 -1.35 7.65
CA GLY A 131 -7.60 -2.13 6.65
C GLY A 131 -7.77 -1.37 5.33
N GLN A 132 -8.22 -0.12 5.37
CA GLN A 132 -8.37 0.66 4.13
C GLN A 132 -7.03 0.94 3.43
N VAL A 133 -5.93 1.19 4.15
CA VAL A 133 -4.60 1.33 3.51
C VAL A 133 -4.20 0.04 2.82
N TRP A 134 -4.35 -1.10 3.49
CA TRP A 134 -4.01 -2.40 2.92
C TRP A 134 -4.90 -2.77 1.74
N ASN A 135 -6.23 -2.62 1.88
CA ASN A 135 -7.21 -2.94 0.84
C ASN A 135 -6.97 -2.14 -0.44
N HIS A 136 -6.72 -0.82 -0.33
CA HIS A 136 -6.43 0.02 -1.49
C HIS A 136 -5.09 -0.33 -2.12
N THR A 137 -4.05 -0.56 -1.31
CA THR A 137 -2.74 -1.00 -1.83
C THR A 137 -2.89 -2.29 -2.64
N PHE A 138 -3.64 -3.27 -2.11
CA PHE A 138 -3.92 -4.53 -2.80
C PHE A 138 -4.76 -4.32 -4.08
N TYR A 139 -5.78 -3.46 -4.02
CA TYR A 139 -6.63 -3.10 -5.16
C TYR A 139 -5.81 -2.53 -6.32
N TRP A 140 -4.92 -1.58 -6.07
CA TRP A 140 -4.11 -0.98 -7.12
C TRP A 140 -3.18 -1.97 -7.81
N GLN A 141 -2.58 -2.90 -7.06
CA GLN A 141 -1.74 -3.96 -7.62
C GLN A 141 -2.55 -4.99 -8.44
N GLY A 142 -3.81 -5.19 -8.05
CA GLY A 142 -4.79 -6.02 -8.75
C GLY A 142 -5.29 -5.44 -10.08
N LEU A 143 -4.90 -4.21 -10.43
CA LEU A 143 -5.27 -3.54 -11.67
C LEU A 143 -4.06 -3.22 -12.54
N ARG A 144 -4.27 -3.15 -13.87
CA ARG A 144 -3.27 -2.62 -14.80
C ARG A 144 -3.92 -2.12 -16.10
N ALA A 145 -3.19 -1.25 -16.81
CA ALA A 145 -3.54 -0.90 -18.18
C ALA A 145 -3.53 -2.15 -19.08
N LYS A 146 -4.53 -2.27 -19.97
CA LYS A 146 -4.71 -3.44 -20.84
C LYS A 146 -4.69 -4.75 -20.03
N GLY A 147 -5.36 -4.74 -18.88
CA GLY A 147 -5.64 -5.92 -18.07
C GLY A 147 -6.84 -6.69 -18.61
N GLY A 148 -7.51 -7.40 -17.70
CA GLY A 148 -8.66 -8.23 -18.03
C GLY A 148 -8.30 -9.33 -19.03
N GLY A 149 -9.23 -9.65 -19.93
CA GLY A 149 -9.04 -10.74 -20.90
C GLY A 149 -8.96 -12.13 -20.25
N VAL A 150 -8.12 -13.01 -20.79
CA VAL A 150 -8.01 -14.42 -20.38
C VAL A 150 -6.94 -14.57 -19.28
N PRO A 151 -7.26 -15.21 -18.13
CA PRO A 151 -6.26 -15.50 -17.12
C PRO A 151 -5.16 -16.46 -17.61
N PRO A 152 -3.95 -16.44 -17.02
CA PRO A 152 -2.94 -17.45 -17.22
C PRO A 152 -3.47 -18.89 -17.04
N ALA A 153 -2.91 -19.85 -17.76
CA ALA A 153 -3.48 -21.20 -17.90
C ALA A 153 -3.75 -21.92 -16.56
N ALA A 154 -2.81 -21.88 -15.61
CA ALA A 154 -2.97 -22.51 -14.30
C ALA A 154 -4.09 -21.86 -13.48
N LEU A 155 -4.11 -20.52 -13.46
CA LEU A 155 -5.18 -19.76 -12.80
C LEU A 155 -6.54 -20.02 -13.45
N LYS A 156 -6.61 -20.01 -14.80
CA LYS A 156 -7.82 -20.31 -15.56
C LYS A 156 -8.37 -21.70 -15.21
N GLN A 157 -7.52 -22.72 -15.12
CA GLN A 157 -7.94 -24.07 -14.73
C GLN A 157 -8.52 -24.09 -13.32
N LYS A 158 -7.90 -23.38 -12.36
CA LYS A 158 -8.40 -23.29 -10.98
C LYS A 158 -9.75 -22.56 -10.90
N ILE A 159 -9.93 -21.53 -11.72
CA ILE A 159 -11.21 -20.81 -11.89
C ILE A 159 -12.27 -21.75 -12.46
N GLU A 160 -11.96 -22.49 -13.53
CA GLU A 160 -12.91 -23.42 -14.16
C GLU A 160 -13.31 -24.57 -13.22
N GLN A 161 -12.39 -25.05 -12.37
CA GLN A 161 -12.71 -26.03 -11.33
C GLN A 161 -13.68 -25.50 -10.27
N SER A 162 -13.61 -24.20 -9.95
CA SER A 162 -14.39 -23.62 -8.85
C SER A 162 -15.72 -22.99 -9.33
N PHE A 163 -15.74 -22.44 -10.55
CA PHE A 163 -16.85 -21.66 -11.08
C PHE A 163 -17.39 -22.18 -12.42
N GLY A 164 -16.74 -23.15 -13.05
CA GLY A 164 -17.10 -23.69 -14.37
C GLY A 164 -16.53 -22.90 -15.54
N SER A 165 -16.43 -21.57 -15.45
CA SER A 165 -15.79 -20.71 -16.46
C SER A 165 -15.30 -19.38 -15.89
N VAL A 166 -14.46 -18.67 -16.65
CA VAL A 166 -14.04 -17.30 -16.30
C VAL A 166 -15.24 -16.34 -16.32
N ASP A 167 -16.18 -16.53 -17.23
CA ASP A 167 -17.39 -15.70 -17.30
C ASP A 167 -18.33 -15.97 -16.13
N ALA A 168 -18.43 -17.22 -15.65
CA ALA A 168 -19.17 -17.54 -14.44
C ALA A 168 -18.54 -16.88 -13.19
N LEU A 169 -17.20 -16.84 -13.10
CA LEU A 169 -16.52 -16.05 -12.06
C LEU A 169 -16.88 -14.56 -12.15
N ARG A 170 -16.84 -13.96 -13.35
CA ARG A 170 -17.22 -12.54 -13.54
C ARG A 170 -18.66 -12.27 -13.09
N GLN A 171 -19.58 -13.18 -13.39
CA GLN A 171 -20.98 -13.09 -12.95
C GLN A 171 -21.11 -13.18 -11.42
N GLU A 172 -20.39 -14.09 -10.77
CA GLU A 172 -20.40 -14.19 -9.31
C GLU A 172 -19.75 -12.97 -8.64
N LEU A 173 -18.69 -12.39 -9.20
CA LEU A 173 -18.11 -11.12 -8.74
C LEU A 173 -19.12 -9.97 -8.85
N ALA A 174 -19.81 -9.84 -9.99
CA ALA A 174 -20.83 -8.80 -10.21
C ALA A 174 -22.03 -8.96 -9.27
N LYS A 175 -22.51 -10.18 -9.07
CA LYS A 175 -23.57 -10.53 -8.12
C LYS A 175 -23.17 -10.20 -6.68
N ALA A 176 -21.93 -10.52 -6.30
CA ALA A 176 -21.41 -10.18 -4.98
C ALA A 176 -21.35 -8.65 -4.78
N ALA A 177 -20.90 -7.89 -5.78
CA ALA A 177 -20.86 -6.44 -5.73
C ALA A 177 -22.24 -5.80 -5.60
N ALA A 178 -23.23 -6.31 -6.34
CA ALA A 178 -24.62 -5.87 -6.25
C ALA A 178 -25.22 -6.15 -4.86
N ALA A 179 -24.90 -7.32 -4.30
CA ALA A 179 -25.43 -7.75 -3.02
C ALA A 179 -24.74 -7.07 -1.82
N GLN A 180 -23.54 -6.51 -1.98
CA GLN A 180 -22.83 -5.80 -0.91
C GLN A 180 -23.58 -4.50 -0.57
N PHE A 181 -24.37 -4.51 0.50
CA PHE A 181 -25.06 -3.31 0.92
C PHE A 181 -24.08 -2.27 1.49
N GLY A 182 -24.27 -1.01 1.12
CA GLY A 182 -23.41 0.09 1.53
C GLY A 182 -21.99 -0.02 0.98
N SER A 183 -21.03 0.35 1.81
CA SER A 183 -19.61 0.45 1.51
C SER A 183 -18.87 -0.83 1.86
N GLY A 184 -17.98 -1.30 0.97
CA GLY A 184 -17.25 -2.54 1.18
C GLY A 184 -16.44 -2.98 -0.02
N TRP A 185 -16.06 -4.25 0.00
CA TRP A 185 -15.13 -4.86 -0.94
C TRP A 185 -15.65 -6.22 -1.39
N VAL A 186 -15.37 -6.57 -2.64
CA VAL A 186 -15.57 -7.93 -3.17
C VAL A 186 -14.20 -8.56 -3.40
N TRP A 187 -14.07 -9.84 -3.06
CA TRP A 187 -12.80 -10.54 -3.08
C TRP A 187 -12.89 -11.84 -3.86
N LEU A 188 -11.85 -12.15 -4.63
CA LEU A 188 -11.53 -13.53 -4.98
C LEU A 188 -10.50 -14.02 -3.96
N VAL A 189 -10.80 -15.13 -3.28
CA VAL A 189 -9.92 -15.71 -2.27
C VAL A 189 -9.63 -17.17 -2.55
N LEU A 190 -8.47 -17.65 -2.09
CA LEU A 190 -8.21 -19.08 -1.91
C LEU A 190 -8.53 -19.44 -0.46
N GLN A 191 -9.47 -20.36 -0.27
CA GLN A 191 -9.88 -20.85 1.04
C GLN A 191 -10.17 -22.36 0.94
N ASP A 192 -9.56 -23.14 1.83
CA ASP A 192 -9.67 -24.61 1.84
C ASP A 192 -9.32 -25.26 0.49
N GLY A 193 -8.31 -24.71 -0.19
CA GLY A 193 -7.84 -25.18 -1.49
C GLY A 193 -8.71 -24.79 -2.69
N GLN A 194 -9.87 -24.18 -2.47
CA GLN A 194 -10.82 -23.76 -3.52
C GLN A 194 -10.88 -22.25 -3.67
N LEU A 195 -11.21 -21.78 -4.88
CA LEU A 195 -11.48 -20.36 -5.10
C LEU A 195 -12.90 -20.03 -4.65
N ARG A 196 -13.05 -18.90 -3.96
CA ARG A 196 -14.35 -18.39 -3.52
C ARG A 196 -14.46 -16.90 -3.80
N VAL A 197 -15.67 -16.45 -4.12
CA VAL A 197 -16.03 -15.04 -4.11
C VAL A 197 -16.60 -14.69 -2.74
N THR A 198 -16.02 -13.72 -2.06
CA THR A 198 -16.47 -13.25 -0.73
C THR A 198 -16.62 -11.74 -0.72
N ARG A 199 -17.18 -11.20 0.37
CA ARG A 199 -17.46 -9.78 0.53
C ARG A 199 -17.14 -9.34 1.94
N THR A 200 -16.69 -8.10 2.11
CA THR A 200 -16.46 -7.50 3.42
C THR A 200 -17.03 -6.08 3.46
N GLY A 201 -17.46 -5.63 4.64
CA GLY A 201 -17.95 -4.27 4.86
C GLY A 201 -16.89 -3.38 5.48
N GLY A 202 -16.97 -2.06 5.24
CA GLY A 202 -16.05 -1.11 5.86
C GLY A 202 -14.59 -1.35 5.46
N GLY A 203 -13.68 -1.30 6.43
CA GLY A 203 -12.24 -1.58 6.26
C GLY A 203 -11.85 -3.06 6.44
N ASP A 204 -12.80 -3.98 6.56
CA ASP A 204 -12.52 -5.40 6.76
C ASP A 204 -11.97 -6.08 5.48
N SER A 205 -11.29 -7.21 5.63
CA SER A 205 -10.64 -7.96 4.56
C SER A 205 -10.59 -9.46 4.88
N PRO A 206 -10.35 -10.33 3.88
CA PRO A 206 -10.22 -11.78 4.10
C PRO A 206 -9.14 -12.19 5.12
N LEU A 207 -8.18 -11.31 5.41
CA LEU A 207 -7.14 -11.54 6.41
C LEU A 207 -7.70 -11.82 7.81
N THR A 208 -8.85 -11.24 8.15
CA THR A 208 -9.45 -11.38 9.49
C THR A 208 -10.04 -12.76 9.75
N VAL A 209 -10.32 -13.51 8.68
CA VAL A 209 -10.83 -14.89 8.73
C VAL A 209 -9.81 -15.91 8.20
N GLY A 210 -8.55 -15.49 8.00
CA GLY A 210 -7.46 -16.37 7.56
C GLY A 210 -7.59 -16.87 6.11
N ALA A 211 -8.45 -16.27 5.30
CA ALA A 211 -8.54 -16.59 3.87
C ALA A 211 -7.44 -15.85 3.10
N ARG A 212 -6.90 -16.45 2.03
CA ARG A 212 -5.85 -15.83 1.22
C ARG A 212 -6.49 -14.97 0.11
N PRO A 213 -6.37 -13.63 0.16
CA PRO A 213 -6.89 -12.76 -0.88
C PRO A 213 -6.05 -12.88 -2.16
N LEU A 214 -6.72 -12.92 -3.31
CA LEU A 214 -6.10 -12.99 -4.64
C LEU A 214 -6.42 -11.77 -5.51
N LEU A 215 -7.65 -11.28 -5.41
CA LEU A 215 -8.14 -10.07 -6.07
C LEU A 215 -9.07 -9.32 -5.11
N ALA A 216 -8.98 -7.99 -5.11
CA ALA A 216 -9.92 -7.09 -4.45
C ALA A 216 -10.62 -6.23 -5.51
N LEU A 217 -11.90 -5.94 -5.31
CA LEU A 217 -12.67 -4.98 -6.08
C LEU A 217 -13.34 -4.01 -5.09
N ASP A 218 -13.00 -2.74 -5.20
CA ASP A 218 -13.62 -1.69 -4.38
C ASP A 218 -15.06 -1.43 -4.85
N VAL A 219 -16.03 -1.55 -3.94
CA VAL A 219 -17.44 -1.22 -4.20
C VAL A 219 -17.97 -0.11 -3.29
N TRP A 220 -17.07 0.63 -2.62
CA TRP A 220 -17.38 1.95 -2.10
C TRP A 220 -17.74 2.89 -3.24
N GLU A 221 -18.72 3.76 -3.04
CA GLU A 221 -19.19 4.67 -4.11
C GLU A 221 -18.07 5.56 -4.66
N HIS A 222 -17.10 5.99 -3.84
CA HIS A 222 -15.97 6.79 -4.32
C HIS A 222 -15.13 6.11 -5.41
N ALA A 223 -15.18 4.78 -5.53
CA ALA A 223 -14.42 4.03 -6.52
C ALA A 223 -15.00 4.11 -7.94
N TYR A 224 -16.28 4.49 -8.07
CA TYR A 224 -16.98 4.45 -9.35
C TYR A 224 -17.99 5.58 -9.58
N TYR A 225 -18.36 6.38 -8.58
CA TYR A 225 -19.49 7.30 -8.71
C TYR A 225 -19.27 8.38 -9.78
N LEU A 226 -18.03 8.83 -9.96
CA LEU A 226 -17.70 9.82 -10.99
C LEU A 226 -17.83 9.23 -12.41
N ASP A 227 -17.59 7.93 -12.58
CA ASP A 227 -17.54 7.26 -13.88
C ASP A 227 -18.86 6.51 -14.22
N TYR A 228 -19.56 6.01 -13.20
CA TYR A 228 -20.72 5.10 -13.34
C TYR A 228 -21.95 5.53 -12.53
N GLN A 229 -21.82 6.50 -11.62
CA GLN A 229 -22.90 6.92 -10.70
C GLN A 229 -23.46 5.70 -9.96
N ASN A 230 -24.76 5.42 -10.08
CA ASN A 230 -25.40 4.28 -9.40
C ASN A 230 -25.12 2.91 -10.06
N ARG A 231 -24.44 2.87 -11.21
CA ARG A 231 -24.26 1.66 -12.03
C ARG A 231 -23.07 0.82 -11.56
N ARG A 232 -23.06 0.43 -10.28
CA ARG A 232 -22.00 -0.38 -9.66
C ARG A 232 -21.70 -1.67 -10.43
N VAL A 233 -22.73 -2.35 -10.93
CA VAL A 233 -22.57 -3.61 -11.66
C VAL A 233 -21.83 -3.39 -12.99
N ASP A 234 -22.15 -2.30 -13.71
CA ASP A 234 -21.44 -1.92 -14.94
C ASP A 234 -19.96 -1.63 -14.67
N HIS A 235 -19.65 -0.96 -13.55
CA HIS A 235 -18.27 -0.73 -13.11
C HIS A 235 -17.51 -2.05 -12.93
N ILE A 236 -18.09 -3.01 -12.20
CA ILE A 236 -17.44 -4.30 -11.92
C ILE A 236 -17.24 -5.12 -13.20
N HIS A 237 -18.21 -5.13 -14.11
CA HIS A 237 -18.03 -5.76 -15.42
C HIS A 237 -16.87 -5.11 -16.19
N ALA A 238 -16.85 -3.77 -16.27
CA ALA A 238 -15.79 -3.07 -16.99
C ALA A 238 -14.40 -3.32 -16.38
N VAL A 239 -14.27 -3.32 -15.06
CA VAL A 239 -13.01 -3.60 -14.35
C VAL A 239 -12.55 -5.04 -14.60
N THR A 240 -13.44 -6.02 -14.44
CA THR A 240 -13.10 -7.45 -14.62
C THR A 240 -12.80 -7.83 -16.08
N ASP A 241 -13.38 -7.10 -17.03
CA ASP A 241 -13.15 -7.33 -18.46
C ASP A 241 -11.87 -6.69 -18.98
N LYS A 242 -11.48 -5.54 -18.42
CA LYS A 242 -10.44 -4.67 -19.04
C LYS A 242 -9.26 -4.32 -18.16
N LEU A 243 -9.36 -4.43 -16.83
CA LEU A 243 -8.35 -3.89 -15.91
C LEU A 243 -7.72 -4.91 -14.98
N VAL A 244 -8.37 -6.04 -14.68
CA VAL A 244 -7.80 -7.03 -13.75
C VAL A 244 -6.41 -7.49 -14.18
N ASN A 245 -5.46 -7.38 -13.25
CA ASN A 245 -4.10 -7.87 -13.43
C ASN A 245 -4.04 -9.36 -13.07
N TRP A 246 -4.38 -10.23 -14.02
CA TRP A 246 -4.34 -11.69 -13.78
C TRP A 246 -2.95 -12.23 -13.41
N GLY A 247 -1.87 -11.52 -13.74
CA GLY A 247 -0.53 -11.87 -13.28
C GLY A 247 -0.42 -11.77 -11.76
N PHE A 248 -0.83 -10.63 -11.18
CA PHE A 248 -0.90 -10.44 -9.74
C PHE A 248 -1.81 -11.47 -9.04
N VAL A 249 -2.96 -11.78 -9.64
CA VAL A 249 -3.87 -12.82 -9.11
C VAL A 249 -3.20 -14.20 -9.11
N GLN A 250 -2.44 -14.54 -10.16
CA GLN A 250 -1.69 -15.79 -10.23
C GLN A 250 -0.55 -15.81 -9.19
N ASP A 251 0.21 -14.72 -9.05
CA ASP A 251 1.32 -14.65 -8.11
C ASP A 251 0.82 -14.82 -6.65
N ASN A 252 -0.35 -14.29 -6.33
CA ASN A 252 -0.98 -14.49 -5.02
C ASN A 252 -1.56 -15.90 -4.83
N LEU A 253 -1.85 -16.63 -5.91
CA LEU A 253 -2.35 -18.00 -5.81
C LEU A 253 -1.28 -18.94 -5.24
N GLY A 254 -0.02 -18.74 -5.67
CA GLY A 254 1.14 -19.59 -5.37
C GLY A 254 1.42 -20.59 -6.49
#